data_AF-A0A522BTC2-F1
#
_entry.id   AF-A0A522BTC2-F1
#
_cell.length_a   1.000
_cell.length_b   1.000
_cell.length_c   1.000
_cell.angle_alpha   90.00
_cell.angle_beta   90.00
_cell.angle_gamma   90.00
#
_symmetry.space_group_name_H-M   'P 1'
#
loop_
_entity.id
_entity.type
_entity.pdbx_description
1 polymer ?
#
loop_
_entity_poly.entity_id
_entity_poly.type
_entity_poly.pdbx_seq_one_letter_code
_entity_poly.pdbx_strand_id
1 'polypeptide(L)'
;SPVSADAVLLMTGHVHPDFAGGGLGRMLLQSVAKDLTHRGVRAIEAFGDERWEAPHCVLPAGHLRSVGFKTVRPHHRYPRLRLELKSAVSWREDVEVALERLLGSMSPDPMLRPV
;
A
#
# COMPACT_ATOMS: atom_id res chain seq x y z
N SER A 1 6.63 -13.14 -17.84
CA SER A 1 5.41 -13.28 -17.02
C SER A 1 4.73 -11.94 -16.95
N PRO A 2 3.44 -11.87 -17.29
CA PRO A 2 2.65 -10.65 -17.26
C PRO A 2 2.45 -10.14 -15.83
N VAL A 3 1.98 -8.89 -15.73
CA VAL A 3 1.48 -8.29 -14.49
C VAL A 3 0.30 -9.10 -13.95
N SER A 4 0.18 -9.17 -12.62
CA SER A 4 -0.90 -9.94 -11.98
C SER A 4 -2.26 -9.30 -12.23
N ALA A 5 -3.30 -10.11 -12.43
CA ALA A 5 -4.64 -9.62 -12.82
C ALA A 5 -5.32 -8.73 -11.77
N ASP A 6 -4.87 -8.80 -10.51
CA ASP A 6 -5.38 -8.02 -9.38
C ASP A 6 -4.57 -6.73 -9.12
N ALA A 7 -3.54 -6.46 -9.92
CA ALA A 7 -2.66 -5.32 -9.75
C ALA A 7 -2.83 -4.30 -10.86
N VAL A 8 -2.68 -3.02 -10.50
CA VAL A 8 -2.42 -1.97 -11.49
C VAL A 8 -0.92 -1.85 -11.76
N LEU A 9 -0.54 -1.47 -12.97
CA LEU A 9 0.86 -1.28 -13.35
C LEU A 9 1.28 0.19 -13.20
N LEU A 10 2.23 0.45 -12.30
CA LEU A 10 2.97 1.70 -12.27
C LEU A 10 4.03 1.67 -13.38
N MET A 11 3.79 2.42 -14.45
CA MET A 11 4.66 2.42 -15.64
C MET A 11 5.89 3.31 -15.46
N THR A 12 5.74 4.49 -14.88
CA THR A 12 6.82 5.48 -14.74
C THR A 12 6.52 6.50 -13.64
N GLY A 13 7.50 7.35 -13.34
CA GLY A 13 7.39 8.48 -12.43
C GLY A 13 8.61 9.38 -12.55
N HIS A 14 8.41 10.67 -12.38
CA HIS A 14 9.49 11.66 -12.48
C HIS A 14 9.24 12.77 -11.47
N VAL A 15 10.31 13.16 -10.76
CA VAL A 15 10.37 14.39 -9.98
C VAL A 15 11.41 15.25 -10.66
N HIS A 16 11.03 16.47 -11.02
CA HIS A 16 11.95 17.41 -11.63
C HIS A 16 13.18 17.62 -10.71
N PRO A 17 14.42 17.68 -11.24
CA PRO A 17 15.64 17.74 -10.43
C PRO A 17 15.62 18.82 -9.34
N ASP A 18 15.07 19.99 -9.64
CA ASP A 18 14.96 21.12 -8.70
C ASP A 18 14.12 20.82 -7.44
N PHE A 19 13.29 19.77 -7.47
CA PHE A 19 12.47 19.32 -6.34
C PHE A 19 12.86 17.92 -5.83
N ALA A 20 13.98 17.36 -6.31
CA ALA A 20 14.49 16.08 -5.85
C ALA A 20 15.09 16.18 -4.43
N GLY A 21 15.31 15.02 -3.78
CA GLY A 21 15.93 14.97 -2.44
C GLY A 21 14.99 15.29 -1.26
N GLY A 22 13.91 16.04 -1.48
CA GLY A 22 12.93 16.41 -0.44
C GLY A 22 11.89 15.35 -0.07
N GLY A 23 11.95 14.15 -0.66
CA GLY A 23 11.01 13.06 -0.38
C GLY A 23 9.71 13.07 -1.17
N LEU A 24 9.56 13.95 -2.18
CA LEU A 24 8.36 14.02 -3.03
C LEU A 24 8.02 12.70 -3.72
N GLY A 25 9.01 11.94 -4.21
CA GLY A 25 8.76 10.64 -4.84
C GLY A 25 8.02 9.66 -3.91
N ARG A 26 8.40 9.65 -2.62
CA ARG A 26 7.71 8.87 -1.58
C ARG A 26 6.29 9.37 -1.36
N MET A 27 6.10 10.69 -1.25
CA MET A 27 4.77 11.29 -1.06
C MET A 27 3.84 10.96 -2.23
N LEU A 28 4.31 11.09 -3.47
CA LEU A 28 3.56 10.74 -4.67
C LEU A 28 3.10 9.28 -4.66
N LEU A 29 4.02 8.34 -4.37
CA LEU A 29 3.68 6.92 -4.31
C LEU A 29 2.71 6.59 -3.16
N GLN A 30 2.84 7.25 -2.01
CA GLN A 30 1.89 7.11 -0.90
C GLN A 30 0.50 7.66 -1.25
N SER A 31 0.42 8.80 -1.93
CA SER A 31 -0.85 9.37 -2.40
C SER A 31 -1.54 8.45 -3.41
N VAL A 32 -0.79 7.88 -4.35
CA VAL A 32 -1.30 6.88 -5.31
C VAL A 32 -1.79 5.63 -4.57
N ALA A 33 -1.01 5.09 -3.64
CA ALA A 33 -1.41 3.93 -2.85
C ALA A 33 -2.70 4.18 -2.04
N LYS A 34 -2.86 5.38 -1.47
CA LYS A 34 -4.08 5.78 -0.75
C LYS A 34 -5.29 5.84 -1.68
N ASP A 35 -5.17 6.51 -2.83
CA ASP A 35 -6.24 6.61 -3.82
C ASP A 35 -6.67 5.23 -4.33
N LEU A 36 -5.70 4.37 -4.67
CA LEU A 36 -5.99 3.03 -5.17
C LEU A 36 -6.59 2.10 -4.10
N THR A 37 -6.18 2.25 -2.83
CA THR A 37 -6.84 1.55 -1.71
C THR A 37 -8.32 1.92 -1.63
N HIS A 38 -8.65 3.20 -1.78
CA HIS A 38 -10.06 3.66 -1.75
C HIS A 38 -10.88 3.15 -2.94
N ARG A 39 -10.21 2.82 -4.06
CA ARG A 39 -10.84 2.24 -5.26
C ARG A 39 -10.93 0.71 -5.23
N GLY A 40 -10.53 0.07 -4.14
CA GLY A 40 -10.57 -1.39 -4.00
C GLY A 40 -9.50 -2.13 -4.80
N VAL A 41 -8.43 -1.45 -5.26
CA VAL A 41 -7.31 -2.09 -5.93
C VAL A 41 -6.48 -2.87 -4.90
N ARG A 42 -6.08 -4.09 -5.27
CA ARG A 42 -5.37 -5.01 -4.35
C ARG A 42 -3.88 -4.73 -4.27
N ALA A 43 -3.27 -4.35 -5.39
CA ALA A 43 -1.83 -4.11 -5.44
C ALA A 43 -1.42 -3.15 -6.55
N ILE A 44 -0.22 -2.61 -6.40
CA ILE A 44 0.52 -1.91 -7.44
C ILE A 44 1.70 -2.79 -7.82
N GLU A 45 1.88 -3.08 -9.10
CA GLU A 45 3.09 -3.71 -9.62
C GLU A 45 3.90 -2.72 -10.46
N ALA A 46 5.21 -2.91 -10.48
CA ALA A 46 6.14 -2.10 -11.24
C ALA A 46 7.31 -2.95 -11.74
N PHE A 47 7.89 -2.55 -12.87
CA PHE A 47 9.23 -2.98 -13.25
C PHE A 47 10.22 -1.91 -12.78
N GLY A 48 11.26 -2.32 -12.05
CA GLY A 48 12.33 -1.41 -11.61
C GLY A 48 13.63 -1.68 -12.33
N ASP A 49 14.58 -0.75 -12.36
CA ASP A 49 15.96 -0.97 -12.84
C ASP A 49 16.91 -1.15 -11.64
N GLU A 50 17.59 -2.30 -11.56
CA GLU A 50 18.65 -2.60 -10.59
C GLU A 50 19.97 -1.89 -10.92
N ARG A 51 20.13 -1.40 -12.15
CA ARG A 51 21.32 -0.69 -12.64
C ARG A 51 20.98 0.75 -13.02
N TRP A 52 20.16 1.39 -12.19
CA TRP A 52 19.72 2.76 -12.41
C TRP A 52 20.88 3.73 -12.20
N GLU A 53 21.25 4.47 -13.25
CA GLU A 53 22.39 5.42 -13.24
C GLU A 53 21.94 6.87 -13.47
N ALA A 54 20.87 7.07 -14.25
CA ALA A 54 20.34 8.37 -14.61
C ALA A 54 18.81 8.30 -14.84
N PRO A 55 18.09 9.44 -14.79
CA PRO A 55 16.66 9.49 -15.05
C PRO A 55 16.29 8.93 -16.43
N HIS A 56 15.36 7.97 -16.45
CA HIS A 56 14.79 7.35 -17.64
C HIS A 56 13.41 6.76 -17.30
N CYS A 57 12.76 6.09 -18.26
CA CYS A 57 11.38 5.63 -18.12
C CYS A 57 11.16 4.60 -17.00
N VAL A 58 12.18 3.77 -16.68
CA VAL A 58 12.08 2.74 -15.65
C VAL A 58 12.55 3.30 -14.30
N LEU A 59 11.77 3.06 -13.25
CA LEU A 59 12.07 3.59 -11.92
C LEU A 59 13.21 2.80 -11.25
N PRO A 60 14.03 3.42 -10.38
CA PRO A 60 15.05 2.69 -9.64
C PRO A 60 14.42 1.62 -8.75
N ALA A 61 14.84 0.36 -8.89
CA ALA A 61 14.31 -0.74 -8.09
C ALA A 61 14.57 -0.53 -6.58
N GLY A 62 15.71 0.07 -6.24
CA GLY A 62 16.05 0.47 -4.87
C GLY A 62 15.06 1.46 -4.28
N HIS A 63 14.63 2.47 -5.06
CA HIS A 63 13.63 3.44 -4.63
C HIS A 63 12.27 2.77 -4.38
N LEU A 64 11.79 1.94 -5.32
CA LEU A 64 10.54 1.20 -5.16
C LEU A 64 10.55 0.33 -3.89
N ARG A 65 11.65 -0.38 -3.61
CA ARG A 65 11.80 -1.15 -2.37
C ARG A 65 11.80 -0.28 -1.12
N SER A 66 12.44 0.89 -1.16
CA SER A 66 12.50 1.82 -0.03
C SER A 66 11.12 2.33 0.39
N VAL A 67 10.15 2.36 -0.53
CA VAL A 67 8.76 2.78 -0.25
C VAL A 67 7.80 1.60 -0.05
N GLY A 68 8.32 0.38 0.08
CA GLY A 68 7.55 -0.78 0.53
C GLY A 68 7.29 -1.85 -0.52
N PHE A 69 7.65 -1.65 -1.79
CA PHE A 69 7.51 -2.70 -2.80
C PHE A 69 8.41 -3.90 -2.46
N LYS A 70 7.94 -5.11 -2.78
CA LYS A 70 8.69 -6.36 -2.64
C LYS A 70 8.93 -6.98 -4.00
N THR A 71 10.10 -7.57 -4.21
CA THR A 71 10.39 -8.30 -5.45
C THR A 71 9.52 -9.56 -5.50
N VAL A 72 8.61 -9.63 -6.46
CA VAL A 72 7.75 -10.81 -6.71
C VAL A 72 8.24 -11.67 -7.85
N ARG A 73 9.09 -11.11 -8.72
CA ARG A 73 9.81 -11.89 -9.73
C ARG A 73 11.22 -11.33 -9.91
N PRO A 74 12.26 -12.10 -9.55
CA PRO A 74 13.63 -11.66 -9.72
C PRO A 74 13.99 -11.59 -11.20
N HIS A 75 14.87 -10.65 -11.54
CA HIS A 75 15.50 -10.51 -12.85
C HIS A 75 16.78 -9.70 -12.67
N HIS A 76 17.82 -9.97 -13.47
CA HIS A 76 19.16 -9.40 -13.27
C HIS A 76 19.24 -7.87 -13.45
N ARG A 77 18.27 -7.29 -14.19
CA ARG A 77 18.17 -5.85 -14.42
C ARG A 77 16.79 -5.30 -14.10
N TYR A 78 15.75 -5.87 -14.70
CA TYR A 78 14.36 -5.43 -14.54
C TYR A 78 13.46 -6.36 -13.68
N PRO A 79 13.66 -6.45 -12.35
CA PRO A 79 12.77 -7.23 -11.49
C PRO A 79 11.35 -6.66 -11.51
N ARG A 80 10.38 -7.55 -11.33
CA ARG A 80 8.99 -7.14 -11.06
C ARG A 80 8.80 -7.01 -9.56
N LEU A 81 8.34 -5.86 -9.13
CA LEU A 81 8.04 -5.55 -7.74
C LEU A 81 6.56 -5.32 -7.54
N ARG A 82 6.08 -5.59 -6.32
CA ARG A 82 4.67 -5.46 -5.92
C ARG A 82 4.55 -4.78 -4.58
N LEU A 83 3.62 -3.83 -4.47
CA LEU A 83 3.16 -3.24 -3.24
C LEU A 83 1.72 -3.71 -2.99
N GLU A 84 1.53 -4.52 -1.94
CA GLU A 84 0.18 -4.91 -1.49
C GLU A 84 -0.50 -3.71 -0.83
N LEU A 85 -1.73 -3.42 -1.25
CA LEU A 85 -2.55 -2.38 -0.64
C LEU A 85 -3.42 -3.03 0.44
N LYS A 86 -3.10 -2.78 1.71
CA LYS A 86 -3.92 -3.25 2.83
C LYS A 86 -5.22 -2.44 2.87
N SER A 87 -6.37 -3.10 2.77
CA SER A 87 -7.67 -2.48 3.05
C SER A 87 -7.85 -2.33 4.57
N ALA A 88 -7.36 -1.22 5.14
CA ALA A 88 -7.69 -0.86 6.52
C ALA A 88 -9.17 -0.47 6.70
N VAL A 89 -9.89 -0.24 5.60
CA VAL A 89 -11.31 0.14 5.59
C VAL A 89 -12.18 -0.97 6.16
N SER A 90 -12.09 -2.21 5.64
CA SER A 90 -12.84 -3.33 6.23
C SER A 90 -12.41 -3.58 7.67
N TRP A 91 -11.12 -3.49 7.99
CA TRP A 91 -10.65 -3.76 9.35
C TRP A 91 -11.21 -2.75 10.37
N ARG A 92 -11.28 -1.46 10.06
CA ARG A 92 -11.84 -0.46 10.98
C ARG A 92 -13.34 -0.68 11.21
N GLU A 93 -14.09 -0.90 10.14
CA GLU A 93 -15.52 -1.18 10.19
C GLU A 93 -15.81 -2.49 10.95
N ASP A 94 -15.06 -3.55 10.66
CA ASP A 94 -15.15 -4.86 11.33
C ASP A 94 -14.80 -4.75 12.82
N VAL A 95 -13.82 -3.90 13.19
CA VAL A 95 -13.42 -3.66 14.58
C VAL A 95 -14.46 -2.84 15.33
N GLU A 96 -15.01 -1.78 14.74
CA GLU A 96 -16.08 -0.97 15.34
C GLU A 96 -17.31 -1.84 15.65
N VAL A 97 -17.74 -2.66 14.68
CA VAL A 97 -18.86 -3.60 14.85
C VAL A 97 -18.57 -4.66 15.92
N ALA A 98 -17.34 -5.20 15.95
CA ALA A 98 -16.95 -6.18 16.97
C ALA A 98 -16.92 -5.56 18.38
N LEU A 99 -16.49 -4.29 18.51
CA LEU A 99 -16.46 -3.56 19.77
C LEU A 99 -17.88 -3.28 20.30
N GLU A 100 -18.79 -2.84 19.42
CA GLU A 100 -20.18 -2.57 19.78
C GLU A 100 -20.90 -3.83 20.28
N ARG A 101 -20.66 -4.99 19.64
CA ARG A 101 -21.23 -6.27 20.08
C ARG A 101 -20.71 -6.71 21.44
N LEU A 102 -19.43 -6.50 21.71
CA LEU A 102 -18.81 -6.85 22.98
C LEU A 102 -19.35 -5.97 24.11
N LEU A 103 -19.45 -4.65 23.88
CA LEU A 103 -20.01 -3.70 24.84
C LEU A 103 -21.52 -3.89 25.08
N GLY A 104 -22.30 -4.21 24.03
CA GLY A 104 -23.73 -4.50 24.15
C GLY A 104 -24.04 -5.81 24.88
N SER A 105 -23.11 -6.76 24.90
CA SER A 105 -23.25 -8.02 25.64
C SER A 105 -23.03 -7.89 27.16
N MET A 106 -22.55 -6.74 27.63
CA MET A 106 -22.32 -6.44 29.03
C MET A 106 -23.47 -5.57 29.60
N SER A 107 -24.70 -6.08 29.62
CA SER A 107 -25.72 -5.52 30.50
C SER A 107 -25.59 -6.18 31.87
N PRO A 108 -25.19 -5.46 32.94
CA PRO A 108 -25.15 -6.05 34.27
C PRO A 108 -26.57 -6.41 34.70
N ASP A 109 -26.76 -7.67 35.10
CA ASP A 109 -27.97 -8.17 35.75
C ASP A 109 -28.28 -7.27 36.96
N PRO A 110 -29.46 -6.65 37.07
CA PRO A 110 -29.82 -5.83 38.23
C PRO A 110 -30.13 -6.75 39.42
N MET A 111 -29.10 -7.42 39.93
CA MET A 111 -29.21 -8.13 41.18
C MET A 111 -29.07 -7.15 42.35
N LEU A 112 -30.11 -7.21 43.19
CA LEU A 112 -30.23 -6.81 44.60
C LEU A 112 -30.97 -5.48 44.87
N ARG A 113 -32.27 -5.61 45.18
CA ARG A 113 -32.94 -4.79 46.20
C ARG A 113 -33.21 -5.64 47.44
N PRO A 114 -32.71 -5.25 48.62
CA PRO A 114 -33.29 -5.67 49.89
C PRO A 114 -34.29 -4.64 50.39
N VAL A 115 -35.34 -5.15 51.04
CA VAL A 115 -36.39 -4.44 51.80
C VAL A 115 -35.86 -3.79 53.07
#